data_AF-A0A3M5UZ82-F1
#
_entry.id   AF-A0A3M5UZ82-F1
#
_cell.length_a   1.000
_cell.length_b   1.000
_cell.length_c   1.000
_cell.angle_alpha   90.00
_cell.angle_beta   90.00
_cell.angle_gamma   90.00
#
_symmetry.space_group_name_H-M   'P 1'
#
loop_
_entity.id
_entity.type
_entity.pdbx_description
1 polymer ?
#
loop_
_entity_poly.entity_id
_entity_poly.type
_entity_poly.pdbx_seq_one_letter_code
_entity_poly.pdbx_strand_id
1 'polypeptide(L)'
;MVKYDTYGAALPKPEISEEITDREAIPTSELFGNPAPRSVAELQWRISLPLSVFIVTLMAIPLSRVNPRQGRYLKLLPAILLYMSYLAILISVRSSLEKGKLPLSLGMWWVHAIYLSIGLLLFYWEPLRLKMASRRSVMEVTRGQA
;
A
#
# COMPACT_ATOMS: atom_id res chain seq x y z
N MET A 1 34.57 -6.85 45.34
CA MET A 1 33.20 -6.39 45.63
C MET A 1 33.19 -4.89 45.37
N VAL A 2 32.42 -4.42 44.38
CA VAL A 2 32.40 -2.99 44.03
C VAL A 2 31.50 -2.27 45.04
N LYS A 3 32.08 -1.38 45.86
CA LYS A 3 31.35 -0.50 46.80
C LYS A 3 31.15 0.86 46.14
N TYR A 4 29.92 1.36 46.15
CA TYR A 4 29.57 2.70 45.68
C TYR A 4 28.60 3.34 46.66
N ASP A 5 28.76 4.65 46.88
CA ASP A 5 27.91 5.46 47.78
C ASP A 5 26.72 6.05 47.01
N THR A 6 26.93 6.42 45.75
CA THR A 6 25.88 6.77 44.78
C THR A 6 26.36 6.40 43.38
N TYR A 7 25.53 5.68 42.62
CA TYR A 7 25.84 5.26 41.25
C TYR A 7 24.71 5.70 40.32
N GLY A 8 25.06 6.47 39.29
CA GLY A 8 24.17 6.86 38.20
C GLY A 8 24.69 6.33 36.89
N ALA A 9 23.91 5.49 36.21
CA ALA A 9 24.16 5.12 34.83
C ALA A 9 23.19 5.90 33.95
N ALA A 10 23.71 6.57 32.92
CA ALA A 10 22.87 7.14 31.89
C ALA A 10 22.15 5.99 31.19
N LEU A 11 20.83 5.91 31.38
CA LEU A 11 20.02 4.97 30.63
C LEU A 11 20.16 5.32 29.15
N PRO A 12 20.39 4.33 28.26
CA PRO A 12 20.29 4.56 26.83
C PRO A 12 18.95 5.23 26.58
N LYS A 13 18.98 6.37 25.90
CA LYS A 13 17.74 6.99 25.46
C LYS A 13 16.97 5.93 24.68
N PRO A 14 15.66 5.75 24.94
CA PRO A 14 14.89 4.79 24.16
C PRO A 14 15.00 5.17 22.69
N GLU A 15 15.67 4.34 21.87
CA GLU A 15 15.87 4.59 20.43
C GLU A 15 14.53 4.89 19.74
N ILE A 16 13.44 4.33 20.27
CA ILE A 16 12.07 4.46 19.77
C ILE A 16 11.51 5.90 19.95
N SER A 17 11.92 6.67 20.97
CA SER A 17 11.26 7.96 21.28
C SER A 17 11.80 9.15 20.47
N GLU A 18 13.10 9.16 20.14
CA GLU A 18 13.69 10.22 19.29
C GLU A 18 13.41 9.96 17.80
N GLU A 19 13.37 8.70 17.36
CA GLU A 19 13.19 8.36 15.94
C GLU A 19 11.77 8.67 15.40
N ILE A 20 10.75 8.76 16.27
CA ILE A 20 9.37 9.07 15.87
C ILE A 20 9.11 10.59 15.96
N THR A 21 9.57 11.25 17.02
CA THR A 21 9.20 12.64 17.34
C THR A 21 9.84 13.67 16.40
N ASP A 22 11.12 13.51 16.04
CA ASP A 22 11.81 14.48 15.18
C ASP A 22 11.57 14.23 13.69
N ARG A 23 11.20 13.00 13.34
CA ARG A 23 11.12 12.52 11.96
C ARG A 23 9.88 13.01 11.21
N GLU A 24 8.77 13.16 11.93
CA GLU A 24 7.49 13.65 11.38
C GLU A 24 7.38 15.19 11.46
N ALA A 25 8.20 15.82 12.30
CA ALA A 25 8.20 17.27 12.53
C ALA A 25 8.94 18.09 11.45
N ILE A 26 9.63 17.44 10.51
CA ILE A 26 10.37 18.13 9.44
C ILE A 26 9.38 18.78 8.45
N PRO A 27 9.48 20.10 8.18
CA PRO A 27 8.64 20.76 7.21
C PRO A 27 8.90 20.21 5.80
N THR A 28 7.83 20.04 5.01
CA THR A 28 7.92 19.40 3.68
C THR A 28 8.87 20.13 2.74
N SER A 29 9.03 21.44 2.89
CA SER A 29 9.96 22.26 2.09
C SER A 29 11.41 21.82 2.22
N GLU A 30 11.83 21.35 3.40
CA GLU A 30 13.20 20.89 3.66
C GLU A 30 13.47 19.47 3.14
N LEU A 31 12.40 18.72 2.82
CA LEU A 31 12.50 17.39 2.22
C LEU A 31 12.77 17.47 0.70
N PHE A 32 12.31 18.54 0.04
CA PHE A 32 12.51 18.73 -1.39
C PHE A 32 13.99 19.02 -1.70
N GLY A 33 14.59 18.19 -2.57
CA GLY A 33 15.98 18.34 -2.99
C GLY A 33 17.02 17.78 -2.01
N ASN A 34 16.61 17.26 -0.84
CA ASN A 34 17.50 16.60 0.09
C ASN A 34 17.74 15.13 -0.34
N PRO A 35 18.98 14.73 -0.68
CA PRO A 35 19.28 13.38 -1.18
C PRO A 35 19.34 12.33 -0.07
N ALA A 36 19.20 12.71 1.20
CA ALA A 36 19.24 11.77 2.31
C ALA A 36 18.12 10.71 2.15
N PRO A 37 18.43 9.41 2.26
CA PRO A 37 17.44 8.34 2.07
C PRO A 37 16.19 8.50 2.92
N ARG A 38 16.37 9.00 4.15
CA ARG A 38 15.28 9.31 5.09
C ARG A 38 14.37 10.43 4.58
N SER A 39 14.95 11.52 4.09
CA SER A 39 14.18 12.67 3.56
C SER A 39 13.39 12.30 2.32
N VAL A 40 13.99 11.53 1.41
CA VAL A 40 13.30 11.04 0.20
C VAL A 40 12.19 10.05 0.57
N ALA A 41 12.43 9.14 1.51
CA ALA A 41 11.42 8.19 1.96
C ALA A 41 10.23 8.89 2.62
N GLU A 42 10.47 9.94 3.42
CA GLU A 42 9.44 10.76 4.05
C GLU A 42 8.60 11.52 3.01
N LEU A 43 9.25 12.14 2.01
CA LEU A 43 8.56 12.82 0.93
C LEU A 43 7.68 11.84 0.13
N GLN A 44 8.21 10.67 -0.22
CA GLN A 44 7.46 9.62 -0.91
C GLN A 44 6.31 9.10 -0.05
N TRP A 45 6.49 8.97 1.26
CA TRP A 45 5.45 8.56 2.19
C TRP A 45 4.30 9.57 2.20
N ARG A 46 4.60 10.86 2.31
CA ARG A 46 3.60 11.94 2.31
C ARG A 46 2.78 11.97 1.02
N ILE A 47 3.39 11.72 -0.14
CA ILE A 47 2.69 11.62 -1.44
C ILE A 47 1.92 10.29 -1.56
N SER A 48 2.43 9.22 -0.95
CA SER A 48 1.77 7.92 -0.95
C SER A 48 0.45 7.94 -0.19
N LEU A 49 0.31 8.75 0.86
CA LEU A 49 -0.94 8.87 1.62
C LEU A 49 -2.14 9.30 0.74
N PRO A 50 -2.15 10.44 0.04
CA PRO A 50 -3.26 10.81 -0.84
C PRO A 50 -3.41 9.84 -2.02
N LEU A 51 -2.31 9.35 -2.60
CA LEU A 51 -2.39 8.36 -3.69
C LEU A 51 -3.06 7.06 -3.25
N SER A 52 -2.80 6.61 -2.01
CA SER A 52 -3.37 5.41 -1.43
C SER A 52 -4.90 5.47 -1.37
N VAL A 53 -5.45 6.66 -1.09
CA VAL A 53 -6.91 6.88 -1.05
C VAL A 53 -7.53 6.58 -2.42
N PHE A 54 -6.93 7.05 -3.50
CA PHE A 54 -7.44 6.79 -4.85
C PHE A 54 -7.39 5.30 -5.21
N ILE A 55 -6.26 4.63 -4.92
CA ILE A 55 -6.07 3.21 -5.23
C ILE A 55 -7.05 2.34 -4.46
N VAL A 56 -7.20 2.58 -3.14
CA VAL A 56 -8.12 1.83 -2.28
C VAL A 56 -9.57 2.08 -2.69
N THR A 57 -9.92 3.33 -3.02
CA THR A 57 -11.26 3.67 -3.52
C THR A 57 -11.58 2.92 -4.81
N LEU A 58 -10.62 2.86 -5.75
CA LEU A 58 -10.78 2.12 -6.99
C LEU A 58 -11.01 0.61 -6.74
N MET A 59 -10.26 0.01 -5.82
CA MET A 59 -10.44 -1.40 -5.43
C MET A 59 -11.78 -1.64 -4.71
N ALA A 60 -12.24 -0.70 -3.90
CA ALA A 60 -13.46 -0.83 -3.10
C ALA A 60 -14.73 -0.87 -3.96
N ILE A 61 -14.77 -0.14 -5.09
CA ILE A 61 -15.92 -0.08 -6.00
C ILE A 61 -16.39 -1.48 -6.45
N PRO A 62 -15.57 -2.31 -7.13
CA PRO A 62 -16.00 -3.64 -7.57
C PRO A 62 -16.26 -4.59 -6.39
N LEU A 63 -15.52 -4.45 -5.28
CA LEU A 63 -15.71 -5.29 -4.09
C LEU A 63 -17.02 -5.00 -3.34
N SER A 64 -17.56 -3.78 -3.46
CA SER A 64 -18.83 -3.36 -2.83
C SER A 64 -20.07 -4.05 -3.41
N ARG A 65 -19.99 -4.61 -4.62
CA ARG A 65 -21.10 -5.29 -5.29
C ARG A 65 -21.40 -6.61 -4.58
N VAL A 66 -22.37 -6.62 -3.66
CA VAL A 66 -22.83 -7.84 -2.98
C VAL A 66 -24.14 -8.33 -3.58
N ASN A 67 -24.27 -9.65 -3.79
CA ASN A 67 -25.56 -10.22 -4.14
C ASN A 67 -26.49 -10.11 -2.90
N PRO A 68 -27.77 -9.76 -3.04
CA PRO A 68 -28.71 -9.58 -1.91
C PRO A 68 -28.83 -10.80 -0.98
N ARG A 69 -28.40 -11.97 -1.45
CA ARG A 69 -28.45 -13.27 -0.77
C ARG A 69 -27.13 -13.66 -0.09
N GLN A 70 -26.05 -12.92 -0.35
CA GLN A 70 -24.75 -13.06 0.32
C GLN A 70 -24.66 -11.97 1.40
N GLY A 71 -24.31 -12.35 2.64
CA GLY A 71 -24.23 -11.40 3.75
C GLY A 71 -23.38 -10.19 3.39
N ARG A 72 -23.91 -8.98 3.65
CA ARG A 72 -23.28 -7.68 3.34
C ARG A 72 -21.81 -7.58 3.76
N TYR A 73 -21.44 -8.29 4.82
CA TYR A 73 -20.12 -8.24 5.45
C TYR A 73 -19.09 -9.22 4.84
N LEU A 74 -19.50 -10.25 4.08
CA LEU A 74 -18.56 -11.25 3.56
C LEU A 74 -17.53 -10.65 2.58
N LYS A 75 -17.90 -9.62 1.82
CA LYS A 75 -16.98 -8.92 0.90
C LYS A 75 -16.17 -7.81 1.57
N LEU A 76 -16.48 -7.43 2.80
CA LEU A 76 -15.67 -6.47 3.55
C LEU A 76 -14.35 -7.08 4.00
N LEU A 77 -14.37 -8.35 4.40
CA LEU A 77 -13.17 -9.06 4.85
C LEU A 77 -12.03 -9.05 3.80
N PRO A 78 -12.25 -9.45 2.53
CA PRO A 78 -11.18 -9.38 1.52
C PRO A 78 -10.75 -7.94 1.21
N ALA A 79 -11.65 -6.97 1.26
CA ALA A 79 -11.28 -5.55 1.06
C ALA A 79 -10.35 -5.04 2.19
N ILE A 80 -10.67 -5.37 3.44
CA ILE A 80 -9.85 -5.02 4.61
C ILE A 80 -8.49 -5.71 4.52
N LEU A 81 -8.44 -7.00 4.17
CA LEU A 81 -7.17 -7.73 4.01
C LEU A 81 -6.30 -7.13 2.90
N LEU A 82 -6.89 -6.71 1.78
CA LEU A 82 -6.17 -5.99 0.72
C LEU A 82 -5.61 -4.66 1.22
N TYR A 83 -6.39 -3.90 1.98
CA TYR A 83 -5.91 -2.64 2.55
C TYR A 83 -4.81 -2.84 3.60
N MET A 84 -4.98 -3.80 4.51
CA MET A 84 -3.97 -4.10 5.54
C MET A 84 -2.67 -4.58 4.91
N SER A 85 -2.74 -5.47 3.91
CA SER A 85 -1.54 -5.91 3.19
C SER A 85 -0.85 -4.76 2.46
N TYR A 86 -1.62 -3.87 1.83
CA TYR A 86 -1.09 -2.69 1.15
C TYR A 86 -0.33 -1.77 2.12
N LEU A 87 -0.95 -1.42 3.24
CA LEU A 87 -0.30 -0.58 4.26
C LEU A 87 0.93 -1.26 4.86
N ALA A 88 0.85 -2.55 5.20
CA ALA A 88 1.96 -3.28 5.78
C ALA A 88 3.18 -3.31 4.85
N ILE A 89 2.96 -3.53 3.56
CA ILE A 89 4.01 -3.49 2.55
C ILE A 89 4.57 -2.06 2.41
N LEU A 90 3.70 -1.04 2.36
CA LEU A 90 4.13 0.36 2.24
C LEU A 90 5.03 0.78 3.42
N ILE A 91 4.66 0.42 4.65
CA ILE A 91 5.44 0.69 5.88
C ILE A 91 6.77 -0.08 5.85
N SER A 92 6.75 -1.34 5.43
CA SER A 92 7.96 -2.17 5.31
C SER A 92 8.95 -1.61 4.28
N VAL A 93 8.43 -1.15 3.13
CA VAL A 93 9.24 -0.51 2.08
C VAL A 93 9.80 0.82 2.56
N ARG A 94 9.02 1.63 3.28
CA ARG A 94 9.50 2.87 3.92
C ARG A 94 10.68 2.60 4.85
N SER A 95 10.54 1.66 5.79
CA SER A 95 11.64 1.26 6.68
C SER A 95 12.88 0.79 5.92
N SER A 96 12.68 0.09 4.80
CA SER A 96 13.78 -0.42 3.97
C SER A 96 14.49 0.68 3.17
N LEU A 97 13.75 1.67 2.67
CA LEU A 97 14.29 2.84 1.98
C LEU A 97 15.11 3.71 2.93
N GLU A 98 14.64 3.91 4.16
CA GLU A 98 15.33 4.69 5.19
C GLU A 98 16.65 4.04 5.61
N LYS A 99 16.73 2.71 5.54
CA LYS A 99 17.95 1.92 5.75
C LYS A 99 18.86 1.85 4.52
N GLY A 100 18.48 2.50 3.41
CA GLY A 100 19.26 2.52 2.17
C GLY A 100 19.32 1.18 1.43
N LYS A 101 18.43 0.23 1.73
CA LYS A 101 18.44 -1.11 1.13
C LYS A 101 17.79 -1.17 -0.26
N LEU A 102 17.02 -0.14 -0.61
CA LEU A 102 16.28 -0.06 -1.86
C LEU A 102 16.67 1.20 -2.64
N PRO A 103 16.65 1.15 -3.98
CA PRO A 103 16.90 2.31 -4.81
C PRO A 103 15.82 3.38 -4.58
N LEU A 104 16.26 4.59 -4.27
CA LEU A 104 15.42 5.75 -3.96
C LEU A 104 14.49 6.14 -5.11
N SER A 105 14.91 5.89 -6.36
CA SER A 105 14.14 6.18 -7.57
C SER A 105 12.93 5.27 -7.75
N LEU A 106 13.07 3.97 -7.45
CA LEU A 106 11.95 3.03 -7.53
C LEU A 106 11.02 3.20 -6.32
N GLY A 107 11.59 3.44 -5.14
CA GLY A 107 10.88 3.92 -3.97
C GLY A 107 9.67 3.06 -3.59
N MET A 108 8.55 3.73 -3.29
CA MET A 108 7.25 3.12 -2.98
C MET A 108 6.35 2.93 -4.23
N TRP A 109 6.76 3.46 -5.39
CA TRP A 109 5.91 3.54 -6.58
C TRP A 109 5.50 2.19 -7.16
N TRP A 110 6.39 1.20 -7.07
CA TRP A 110 6.08 -0.15 -7.54
C TRP A 110 4.96 -0.80 -6.72
N VAL A 111 4.85 -0.51 -5.42
CA VAL A 111 3.75 -0.99 -4.57
C VAL A 111 2.44 -0.40 -5.06
N HIS A 112 2.41 0.91 -5.31
CA HIS A 112 1.24 1.59 -5.89
C HIS A 112 0.85 0.99 -7.23
N ALA A 113 1.82 0.73 -8.12
CA ALA A 113 1.57 0.13 -9.42
C ALA A 113 0.94 -1.27 -9.32
N ILE A 114 1.40 -2.11 -8.38
CA ILE A 114 0.82 -3.45 -8.16
C ILE A 114 -0.64 -3.34 -7.69
N TYR A 115 -0.91 -2.53 -6.66
CA TYR A 115 -2.27 -2.41 -6.13
C TYR A 115 -3.23 -1.68 -7.09
N LEU A 116 -2.73 -0.71 -7.84
CA LEU A 116 -3.49 -0.09 -8.92
C LEU A 116 -3.85 -1.12 -10.01
N SER A 117 -2.90 -1.97 -10.39
CA SER A 117 -3.14 -3.05 -11.36
C SER A 117 -4.17 -4.05 -10.86
N ILE A 118 -4.14 -4.41 -9.57
CA ILE A 118 -5.16 -5.24 -8.93
C ILE A 118 -6.53 -4.55 -9.00
N GLY A 119 -6.62 -3.28 -8.65
CA GLY A 119 -7.86 -2.51 -8.73
C GLY A 119 -8.44 -2.43 -10.14
N LEU A 120 -7.59 -2.15 -11.14
CA LEU A 120 -8.00 -2.14 -12.55
C LEU A 120 -8.45 -3.53 -13.00
N LEU A 121 -7.72 -4.59 -12.64
CA LEU A 121 -8.09 -5.96 -12.97
C LEU A 121 -9.45 -6.32 -12.40
N LEU A 122 -9.71 -6.01 -11.12
CA LEU A 122 -11.02 -6.21 -10.48
C LEU A 122 -12.13 -5.42 -11.18
N PHE A 123 -11.85 -4.18 -11.60
CA PHE A 123 -12.81 -3.32 -12.27
C PHE A 123 -13.20 -3.83 -13.66
N TYR A 124 -12.22 -4.31 -14.45
CA TYR A 124 -12.45 -4.78 -15.81
C TYR A 124 -12.83 -6.27 -15.91
N TRP A 125 -12.67 -7.06 -14.85
CA TRP A 125 -12.88 -8.51 -14.88
C TRP A 125 -14.30 -8.92 -15.32
N GLU A 126 -15.33 -8.29 -14.76
CA GLU A 126 -16.74 -8.60 -15.06
C GLU A 126 -17.13 -8.28 -16.51
N PRO A 127 -16.92 -7.05 -17.04
CA PRO A 127 -17.25 -6.74 -18.43
C PRO A 127 -16.45 -7.58 -19.43
N LEU A 128 -15.19 -7.89 -19.13
CA LEU A 128 -14.37 -8.75 -19.99
C LEU A 128 -14.91 -10.19 -20.04
N ARG A 129 -15.26 -10.76 -18.89
CA ARG A 129 -15.85 -12.10 -18.80
C ARG A 129 -17.17 -12.21 -19.55
N LEU A 130 -18.04 -11.21 -19.43
CA LEU A 130 -19.32 -11.16 -20.13
C LEU A 130 -19.13 -11.05 -21.66
N LYS A 131 -18.19 -10.22 -22.12
CA LYS A 131 -17.87 -10.08 -23.56
C LYS A 131 -17.23 -11.34 -24.15
N MET A 132 -16.40 -12.05 -23.38
CA MET A 132 -15.82 -13.33 -23.83
C MET A 132 -16.86 -14.45 -23.87
N ALA A 133 -17.79 -14.48 -22.91
CA ALA A 133 -18.88 -15.45 -22.89
C ALA A 133 -19.84 -15.28 -24.07
N SER A 134 -20.20 -14.03 -24.42
CA SER A 134 -21.08 -13.77 -25.57
C SER A 134 -20.41 -14.07 -26.92
N ARG A 135 -19.09 -13.92 -27.03
CA ARG A 135 -18.35 -14.31 -28.24
C ARG A 135 -18.32 -15.82 -28.47
N ARG A 136 -18.28 -16.61 -27.39
CA ARG A 136 -18.33 -18.08 -27.50
C ARG A 136 -19.70 -18.56 -27.98
N SER A 137 -20.79 -17.99 -27.47
CA SER A 137 -22.15 -18.37 -27.90
C SER A 137 -22.44 -17.97 -29.36
N VAL A 138 -21.96 -16.80 -29.81
CA VAL A 138 -22.10 -16.40 -31.22
C VAL A 138 -21.30 -17.32 -32.15
N MET A 139 -20.09 -17.72 -31.74
CA MET A 139 -19.22 -18.60 -32.53
C MET A 139 -19.78 -20.02 -32.66
N GLU A 140 -20.40 -20.57 -31.60
CA GLU A 140 -21.11 -21.87 -31.66
C GLU A 140 -22.30 -21.84 -32.61
N VAL A 141 -23.08 -20.76 -32.64
CA VAL A 141 -24.23 -20.62 -33.56
C VAL A 141 -23.78 -20.56 -35.02
N THR A 142 -22.70 -19.84 -35.34
CA THR A 142 -22.16 -19.79 -36.72
C THR A 142 -21.55 -21.11 -37.19
N ARG A 143 -21.09 -21.97 -36.27
CA ARG A 143 -20.45 -23.25 -36.60
C ARG A 143 -21.44 -24.40 -36.72
N GLY A 144 -22.65 -24.26 -36.14
CA GLY A 144 -23.76 -25.21 -36.32
C GLY A 144 -24.66 -24.91 -37.53
N GLN A 145 -24.40 -23.83 -38.27
CA GLN A 145 -25.11 -23.44 -39.50
C GLN A 145 -24.31 -23.70 -40.79
N ALA A 146 -23.15 -24.35 -40.69
CA ALA A 146 -22.32 -24.81 -41.81
C ALA A 146 -22.21 -26.33 -41.76
#